data_AF-A0A820LJ95-F1
#
_entry.id   AF-A0A820LJ95-F1
#
_cell.length_a   1.000
_cell.length_b   1.000
_cell.length_c   1.000
_cell.angle_alpha   90.00
_cell.angle_beta   90.00
_cell.angle_gamma   90.00
#
_symmetry.space_group_name_H-M   'P 1'
#
loop_
_entity.id
_entity.type
_entity.pdbx_description
1 polymer ?
#
loop_
_entity_poly.entity_id
_entity_poly.type
_entity_poly.pdbx_seq_one_letter_code
_entity_poly.pdbx_strand_id
1 'polypeptide(L)'
;DVTEWIMEKLNVKDAAEALHLASLLCYYGYFFHITTNGAVQIKEDNELFRFQAPYYWVSTNWTTGNIEYAIYLLKRTLRNRQRHGLEEHEIYALEDLKKRLLHQWDFVTMQAEAQFRVLKDRKKTDKTIIDSQERAFWRVMRPSVNF
;
A
#
# COMPACT_ATOMS: atom_id res chain seq x y z
N ASP A 1 -3.20 -5.67 22.44
CA ASP A 1 -3.60 -5.22 21.10
C ASP A 1 -3.18 -3.75 20.85
N VAL A 2 -3.21 -3.24 19.61
CA VAL A 2 -2.89 -1.83 19.24
C VAL A 2 -3.74 -0.84 20.03
N THR A 3 -5.04 -1.11 20.18
CA THR A 3 -5.95 -0.26 20.97
C THR A 3 -5.52 -0.19 22.43
N GLU A 4 -5.23 -1.32 23.07
CA GLU A 4 -4.72 -1.38 24.45
C GLU A 4 -3.37 -0.64 24.58
N TRP A 5 -2.48 -0.80 23.61
CA TRP A 5 -1.20 -0.09 23.60
C TRP A 5 -1.38 1.43 23.53
N ILE A 6 -2.32 1.92 22.71
CA ILE A 6 -2.66 3.35 22.65
C ILE A 6 -3.23 3.83 23.97
N MET A 7 -4.15 3.08 24.58
CA MET A 7 -4.72 3.42 25.89
C MET A 7 -3.64 3.56 26.96
N GLU A 8 -2.72 2.60 27.05
CA GLU A 8 -1.63 2.61 28.01
C GLU A 8 -0.64 3.77 27.76
N LYS A 9 -0.21 3.97 26.50
CA LYS A 9 0.84 4.95 26.17
C LYS A 9 0.36 6.38 26.14
N LEU A 10 -0.89 6.62 25.75
CA LEU A 10 -1.47 7.96 25.68
C LEU A 10 -2.37 8.29 26.88
N ASN A 11 -2.51 7.36 27.84
CA ASN A 11 -3.40 7.49 29.00
C ASN A 11 -4.86 7.79 28.61
N VAL A 12 -5.32 7.15 27.52
CA VAL A 12 -6.70 7.26 27.02
C VAL A 12 -7.57 6.27 27.80
N LYS A 13 -8.61 6.77 28.47
CA LYS A 13 -9.48 5.96 29.33
C LYS A 13 -10.62 5.29 28.57
N ASP A 14 -11.10 5.93 27.50
CA ASP A 14 -12.20 5.43 26.68
C ASP A 14 -11.64 4.53 25.56
N ALA A 15 -12.07 3.27 25.53
CA ALA A 15 -11.68 2.34 24.49
C ALA A 15 -12.16 2.79 23.09
N ALA A 16 -13.30 3.48 23.00
CA ALA A 16 -13.81 4.01 21.74
C ALA A 16 -12.90 5.12 21.18
N GLU A 17 -12.37 5.98 22.05
CA GLU A 17 -11.39 7.01 21.67
C GLU A 17 -10.08 6.38 21.17
N ALA A 18 -9.56 5.39 21.89
CA ALA A 18 -8.34 4.69 21.49
C ALA A 18 -8.51 3.93 20.16
N LEU A 19 -9.67 3.29 19.96
CA LEU A 19 -10.02 2.62 18.71
C LEU A 19 -10.13 3.62 17.56
N HIS A 20 -10.71 4.80 17.80
CA HIS A 20 -10.79 5.86 16.81
C HIS A 20 -9.39 6.35 16.40
N LEU A 21 -8.49 6.59 17.36
CA LEU A 21 -7.11 6.95 17.09
C LEU A 21 -6.35 5.87 16.30
N ALA A 22 -6.51 4.60 16.69
CA ALA A 22 -5.94 3.46 15.97
C ALA A 22 -6.43 3.44 14.51
N SER A 23 -7.74 3.63 14.31
CA SER A 23 -8.37 3.63 12.99
C SER A 23 -7.85 4.77 12.12
N LEU A 24 -7.64 5.97 12.69
CA LEU A 24 -7.02 7.09 11.98
C LEU A 24 -5.58 6.77 11.56
N LEU A 25 -4.78 6.19 12.44
CA LEU A 25 -3.40 5.79 12.12
C LEU A 25 -3.35 4.74 11.00
N CYS A 26 -4.29 3.79 11.00
CA CYS A 26 -4.44 2.81 9.93
C CYS A 26 -4.90 3.46 8.61
N TYR A 27 -5.88 4.37 8.67
CA TYR A 27 -6.40 5.12 7.52
C TYR A 27 -5.30 5.94 6.82
N TYR A 28 -4.44 6.60 7.60
CA TYR A 28 -3.29 7.36 7.06
C TYR A 28 -2.08 6.48 6.70
N GLY A 29 -2.20 5.16 6.80
CA GLY A 29 -1.20 4.21 6.32
C GLY A 29 0.04 4.07 7.19
N TYR A 30 0.00 4.43 8.48
CA TYR A 30 1.12 4.20 9.39
C TYR A 30 1.27 2.72 9.76
N PHE A 31 0.18 1.98 9.74
CA PHE A 31 0.13 0.53 9.72
C PHE A 31 -1.07 0.07 8.89
N PHE A 32 -1.12 -1.22 8.55
CA PHE A 32 -2.17 -1.77 7.70
C PHE A 32 -2.44 -3.24 8.01
N HIS A 33 -3.64 -3.72 7.67
CA HIS A 33 -4.01 -5.13 7.83
C HIS A 33 -3.26 -6.03 6.84
N ILE A 34 -2.77 -7.18 7.32
CA ILE A 34 -2.03 -8.15 6.49
C ILE A 34 -2.98 -9.04 5.68
N THR A 35 -4.16 -9.37 6.21
CA THR A 35 -5.06 -10.41 5.68
C THR A 35 -6.26 -9.87 4.92
N THR A 36 -6.76 -8.68 5.26
CA THR A 36 -7.94 -8.08 4.61
C THR A 36 -7.51 -7.20 3.43
N ASN A 37 -8.17 -7.40 2.28
CA ASN A 37 -7.94 -6.65 1.04
C ASN A 37 -8.46 -5.21 1.14
N GLY A 38 -7.86 -4.39 2.00
CA GLY A 38 -8.18 -2.95 2.07
C GLY A 38 -9.32 -2.59 3.03
N ALA A 39 -9.65 -3.46 3.99
CA ALA A 39 -10.46 -3.01 5.13
C ALA A 39 -9.63 -1.98 5.93
N VAL A 40 -10.25 -0.87 6.30
CA VAL A 40 -9.65 0.17 7.16
C VAL A 40 -10.17 0.08 8.59
N GLN A 41 -11.26 -0.66 8.80
CA GLN A 41 -11.90 -0.81 10.09
C GLN A 41 -11.14 -1.83 10.92
N ILE A 42 -10.56 -1.37 12.03
CA ILE A 42 -9.95 -2.22 13.05
C ILE A 42 -11.08 -2.95 13.78
N LYS A 43 -11.11 -4.28 13.68
CA LYS A 43 -12.01 -5.12 14.48
C LYS A 43 -11.25 -5.77 15.62
N GLU A 44 -11.95 -6.05 16.71
CA GLU A 44 -11.37 -6.56 17.96
C GLU A 44 -10.90 -8.03 17.88
N ASP A 45 -11.13 -8.75 16.79
CA ASP A 45 -10.85 -10.19 16.71
C ASP A 45 -9.65 -10.54 15.80
N ASN A 46 -8.50 -10.88 16.42
CA ASN A 46 -7.36 -11.60 15.81
C ASN A 46 -6.78 -11.06 14.49
N GLU A 47 -7.01 -9.79 14.16
CA GLU A 47 -6.47 -9.19 12.95
C GLU A 47 -4.97 -8.88 13.10
N LEU A 48 -4.17 -9.30 12.11
CA LEU A 48 -2.75 -9.04 12.10
C LEU A 48 -2.45 -7.74 11.33
N PHE A 49 -1.79 -6.82 12.02
CA PHE A 49 -1.34 -5.56 11.46
C PHE A 49 0.17 -5.56 11.17
N ARG A 50 0.58 -4.73 10.22
CA ARG A 50 1.99 -4.47 9.92
C ARG A 50 2.24 -2.97 9.91
N PHE A 51 3.28 -2.55 10.63
CA PHE A 51 3.77 -1.19 10.52
C PHE A 51 4.30 -0.91 9.11
N GLN A 52 3.94 0.26 8.59
CA GLN A 52 4.42 0.74 7.32
C GLN A 52 5.88 1.20 7.46
N ALA A 53 6.67 0.97 6.40
CA ALA A 53 8.03 1.50 6.38
C ALA A 53 8.01 3.04 6.33
N PRO A 54 8.89 3.75 7.07
CA PRO A 54 8.91 5.21 7.08
C PRO A 54 9.01 5.85 5.69
N TYR A 55 9.67 5.18 4.75
CA TYR A 55 9.71 5.57 3.34
C TYR A 55 8.32 5.80 2.72
N TYR A 56 7.30 5.07 3.16
CA TYR A 56 5.93 5.14 2.65
C TYR A 56 4.99 5.98 3.53
N TRP A 57 5.49 6.72 4.52
CA TRP A 57 4.63 7.56 5.33
C TRP A 57 4.12 8.76 4.53
N VAL A 58 2.85 9.11 4.72
CA VAL A 58 2.23 10.27 4.07
C VAL A 58 2.89 11.60 4.47
N SER A 59 3.53 11.64 5.64
CA SER A 59 4.25 12.82 6.16
C SER A 59 5.58 13.11 5.47
N THR A 60 6.13 12.18 4.68
CA THR A 60 7.42 12.38 4.00
C THR A 60 7.30 13.17 2.69
N ASN A 61 6.19 13.88 2.47
CA ASN A 61 5.99 14.81 1.36
C ASN A 61 6.14 14.18 -0.03
N TRP A 62 5.61 12.96 -0.20
CA TRP A 62 5.54 12.32 -1.52
C TRP A 62 4.59 13.09 -2.44
N THR A 63 5.14 13.78 -3.44
CA THR A 63 4.40 14.02 -4.69
C THR A 63 4.30 12.68 -5.40
N THR A 64 3.32 11.84 -5.06
CA THR A 64 3.06 10.61 -5.83
C THR A 64 2.61 11.00 -7.23
N GLY A 65 3.55 11.02 -8.16
CA GLY A 65 3.30 11.34 -9.55
C GLY A 65 2.60 10.19 -10.26
N ASN A 66 2.09 10.51 -11.44
CA ASN A 66 1.54 9.51 -12.35
C ASN A 66 2.61 8.49 -12.80
N ILE A 67 3.89 8.90 -12.80
CA ILE A 67 5.02 8.05 -13.20
C ILE A 67 5.23 6.92 -12.18
N GLU A 68 5.34 7.25 -10.89
CA GLU A 68 5.56 6.27 -9.83
C GLU A 68 4.41 5.26 -9.76
N TYR A 69 3.17 5.74 -9.94
CA TYR A 69 2.01 4.86 -9.94
C TYR A 69 2.00 3.93 -11.16
N ALA A 70 2.34 4.45 -12.35
CA ALA A 70 2.48 3.63 -13.55
C ALA A 70 3.57 2.56 -13.39
N ILE A 71 4.72 2.90 -12.81
CA ILE A 71 5.80 1.95 -12.51
C ILE A 71 5.30 0.85 -11.57
N TYR A 72 4.59 1.19 -10.50
CA TYR A 72 4.03 0.22 -9.56
C TYR A 72 3.04 -0.75 -10.23
N LEU A 73 2.07 -0.21 -10.98
CA LEU A 73 1.06 -1.01 -11.66
C LEU A 73 1.69 -1.94 -12.70
N LEU A 74 2.61 -1.42 -13.52
CA LEU A 74 3.33 -2.20 -14.53
C LEU A 74 4.20 -3.28 -13.89
N LYS A 75 4.92 -2.97 -12.79
CA LYS A 75 5.70 -3.96 -12.04
C LYS A 75 4.83 -5.11 -11.55
N ARG A 76 3.59 -4.84 -11.13
CA ARG A 76 2.64 -5.89 -10.73
C ARG A 76 2.18 -6.76 -11.89
N THR A 77 2.08 -6.26 -13.12
CA THR A 77 1.75 -7.09 -14.28
C THR A 77 2.88 -8.07 -14.64
N LEU A 78 4.13 -7.79 -14.23
CA LEU A 78 5.26 -8.70 -14.38
C LEU A 78 5.26 -9.86 -13.37
N ARG A 79 4.33 -9.85 -12.40
CA ARG A 79 4.21 -10.86 -11.34
C ARG A 79 3.16 -11.91 -11.70
N ASN A 80 3.05 -12.95 -10.87
CA ASN A 80 2.02 -13.97 -11.04
C ASN A 80 0.62 -13.35 -10.93
N ARG A 81 -0.16 -13.45 -12.02
CA ARG A 81 -1.48 -12.82 -12.17
C ARG A 81 -2.49 -13.23 -11.09
N GLN A 82 -2.50 -14.49 -10.64
CA GLN A 82 -3.47 -14.95 -9.64
C GLN A 82 -3.23 -14.32 -8.26
N ARG A 83 -1.98 -14.01 -7.91
CA ARG A 83 -1.63 -13.46 -6.59
C ARG A 83 -1.45 -11.94 -6.58
N HIS A 84 -1.00 -11.37 -7.69
CA HIS A 84 -0.57 -9.98 -7.77
C HIS A 84 -1.26 -9.18 -8.87
N GLY A 85 -2.19 -9.81 -9.59
CA GLY A 85 -2.95 -9.20 -10.67
C GLY A 85 -3.61 -7.90 -10.24
N LEU A 86 -3.77 -6.99 -11.20
CA LEU A 86 -4.40 -5.70 -11.01
C LEU A 86 -5.91 -5.86 -10.82
N GLU A 87 -6.48 -5.03 -9.96
CA GLU A 87 -7.93 -4.87 -9.85
C GLU A 87 -8.46 -4.09 -11.07
N GLU A 88 -9.77 -4.15 -11.33
CA GLU A 88 -10.33 -3.58 -12.57
C GLU A 88 -10.04 -2.08 -12.71
N HIS A 89 -10.21 -1.31 -11.63
CA HIS A 89 -9.88 0.12 -11.60
C HIS A 89 -8.38 0.39 -11.80
N GLU A 90 -7.51 -0.53 -11.35
CA GLU A 90 -6.06 -0.43 -11.55
C GLU A 90 -5.68 -0.72 -13.01
N ILE A 91 -6.41 -1.61 -13.69
CA ILE A 91 -6.23 -1.88 -15.12
C ILE A 91 -6.57 -0.61 -15.92
N TYR A 92 -7.75 -0.01 -15.69
CA TYR A 92 -8.13 1.23 -16.36
C TYR A 92 -7.15 2.36 -16.07
N ALA A 93 -6.67 2.48 -14.82
CA ALA A 93 -5.66 3.46 -14.46
C ALA A 93 -4.35 3.24 -15.23
N LEU A 94 -3.87 2.00 -15.35
CA LEU A 94 -2.65 1.69 -16.10
C LEU A 94 -2.79 2.04 -17.59
N GLU A 95 -3.93 1.71 -18.21
CA GLU A 95 -4.19 2.01 -19.61
C GLU A 95 -4.23 3.51 -19.89
N ASP A 96 -4.86 4.28 -19.00
CA ASP A 96 -4.93 5.74 -19.12
C ASP A 96 -3.58 6.40 -18.85
N LEU A 97 -2.83 5.93 -17.84
CA LEU A 97 -1.46 6.37 -17.57
C LEU A 97 -0.54 6.10 -18.76
N LYS A 98 -0.68 4.95 -19.43
CA LYS A 98 0.09 4.65 -20.64
C LYS A 98 -0.16 5.65 -21.76
N LYS A 99 -1.40 6.10 -21.95
CA LYS A 99 -1.74 7.15 -22.92
C LYS A 99 -1.16 8.50 -22.51
N ARG A 100 -1.34 8.90 -21.25
CA ARG A 100 -0.87 10.18 -20.70
C ARG A 100 0.65 10.31 -20.66
N LEU A 101 1.35 9.20 -20.43
CA LEU A 101 2.81 9.15 -20.27
C LEU A 101 3.52 8.59 -21.51
N LEU A 102 2.89 8.61 -22.68
CA LEU A 102 3.43 7.99 -23.90
C LEU A 102 4.87 8.43 -24.20
N HIS A 103 5.18 9.71 -24.07
CA HIS A 103 6.51 10.30 -24.33
C HIS A 103 7.62 9.80 -23.40
N GLN A 104 7.27 9.15 -22.29
CA GLN A 104 8.20 8.61 -21.29
C GLN A 104 7.87 7.17 -20.90
N TRP A 105 7.07 6.47 -21.71
CA TRP A 105 6.62 5.11 -21.40
C TRP A 105 7.77 4.10 -21.38
N ASP A 106 8.78 4.30 -22.21
CA ASP A 106 9.99 3.47 -22.20
C ASP A 106 10.75 3.59 -20.87
N PHE A 107 10.80 4.80 -20.29
CA PHE A 107 11.36 5.01 -18.97
C PHE A 107 10.56 4.28 -17.89
N VAL A 108 9.23 4.40 -17.90
CA VAL A 108 8.34 3.67 -16.98
C VAL A 108 8.56 2.16 -17.06
N THR A 109 8.64 1.63 -18.29
CA THR A 109 8.86 0.20 -18.54
C THR A 109 10.23 -0.25 -18.02
N MET A 110 11.29 0.48 -18.35
CA MET A 110 12.64 0.20 -17.89
C MET A 110 12.75 0.20 -16.36
N GLN A 111 12.12 1.18 -15.69
CA GLN A 111 12.11 1.27 -14.23
C GLN A 111 11.33 0.10 -13.59
N ALA A 112 10.15 -0.23 -14.11
CA ALA A 112 9.35 -1.34 -13.61
C ALA A 112 10.09 -2.68 -13.72
N GLU A 113 10.75 -2.93 -14.85
CA GLU A 113 11.57 -4.12 -15.05
C GLU A 113 12.80 -4.16 -14.14
N ALA A 114 13.51 -3.03 -13.98
CA ALA A 114 14.67 -2.94 -13.11
C ALA A 114 14.31 -3.24 -11.65
N GLN A 115 13.23 -2.63 -11.14
CA GLN A 115 12.73 -2.92 -9.80
C GLN A 115 12.27 -4.37 -9.65
N PHE A 116 11.61 -4.93 -10.68
CA PHE A 116 11.20 -6.34 -10.67
C PHE A 116 12.41 -7.28 -10.63
N ARG A 117 13.48 -7.00 -11.40
CA ARG A 117 14.72 -7.78 -11.36
C ARG A 117 15.33 -7.80 -9.96
N VAL A 118 15.51 -6.63 -9.34
CA VAL A 118 16.02 -6.53 -7.94
C VAL A 118 15.13 -7.29 -6.97
N LEU A 119 13.81 -7.23 -7.15
CA LEU A 119 12.88 -7.95 -6.29
C LEU A 119 13.00 -9.47 -6.44
N LYS A 120 13.28 -10.00 -7.65
CA LYS A 120 13.43 -11.46 -7.88
C LYS A 120 14.58 -12.08 -7.08
N ASP A 121 15.63 -11.31 -6.81
CA ASP A 121 16.80 -11.79 -6.06
C ASP A 121 16.58 -11.80 -4.54
N ARG A 122 15.47 -11.23 -4.05
CA ARG A 122 15.13 -11.20 -2.63
C ARG A 122 14.56 -12.54 -2.13
N LYS A 123 14.68 -12.78 -0.82
CA LYS A 123 14.04 -13.93 -0.16
C LYS A 123 12.52 -13.81 -0.25
N LYS A 124 11.83 -14.97 -0.17
CA LYS A 124 10.36 -15.03 -0.28
C LYS A 124 9.65 -14.15 0.75
N THR A 125 10.11 -14.18 2.01
CA THR A 125 9.57 -13.36 3.11
C THR A 125 9.70 -11.88 2.81
N ASP A 126 10.86 -11.45 2.34
CA ASP A 126 11.15 -10.04 2.04
C ASP A 126 10.28 -9.55 0.88
N LYS A 127 10.11 -10.37 -0.17
CA LYS A 127 9.18 -10.08 -1.27
C LYS A 127 7.76 -9.82 -0.75
N THR A 128 7.26 -10.70 0.12
CA THR A 128 5.92 -10.55 0.70
C THR A 128 5.79 -9.27 1.54
N ILE A 129 6.81 -8.92 2.32
CA ILE A 129 6.79 -7.69 3.12
C ILE A 129 6.81 -6.46 2.22
N ILE A 130 7.76 -6.38 1.28
CA ILE A 130 7.92 -5.26 0.35
C ILE A 130 6.64 -5.06 -0.48
N ASP A 131 6.10 -6.13 -1.06
CA ASP A 131 4.87 -6.08 -1.85
C ASP A 131 3.68 -5.55 -1.03
N SER A 132 3.56 -6.00 0.23
CA SER A 132 2.46 -5.57 1.10
C SER A 132 2.58 -4.10 1.51
N GLN A 133 3.80 -3.62 1.79
CA GLN A 133 4.07 -2.24 2.19
C GLN A 133 3.78 -1.29 1.04
N GLU A 134 4.28 -1.61 -0.15
CA GLU A 134 4.03 -0.82 -1.37
C GLU A 134 2.54 -0.82 -1.75
N ARG A 135 1.86 -1.97 -1.64
CA ARG A 135 0.42 -2.05 -1.89
C ARG A 135 -0.38 -1.22 -0.89
N ALA A 136 -0.05 -1.27 0.39
CA ALA A 136 -0.72 -0.47 1.42
C ALA A 136 -0.53 1.03 1.17
N PHE A 137 0.66 1.45 0.75
CA PHE A 137 0.93 2.83 0.35
C PHE A 137 0.02 3.28 -0.80
N TRP A 138 -0.06 2.52 -1.89
CA TRP A 138 -0.87 2.91 -3.03
C TRP A 138 -2.37 2.91 -2.76
N ARG A 139 -2.87 2.10 -1.81
CA ARG A 139 -4.27 2.18 -1.37
C ARG A 139 -4.60 3.52 -0.72
N VAL A 140 -3.66 4.10 0.04
CA VAL A 140 -3.82 5.43 0.65
C VAL A 140 -3.67 6.54 -0.39
N MET A 141 -2.70 6.42 -1.31
CA MET A 141 -2.37 7.49 -2.26
C MET A 141 -3.23 7.49 -3.54
N ARG A 142 -3.83 6.35 -3.89
CA ARG A 142 -4.72 6.15 -5.05
C ARG A 142 -5.93 5.31 -4.61
N PRO A 143 -6.79 5.86 -3.73
CA PRO A 143 -8.00 5.20 -3.28
C PRO A 143 -8.86 4.75 -4.47
N SER A 144 -9.42 3.53 -4.42
CA SER A 144 -10.48 3.12 -5.34
C SER A 144 -11.71 4.04 -5.15
N VAL A 145 -12.54 4.19 -6.18
CA VAL A 145 -13.70 5.11 -6.14
C VAL A 145 -14.81 4.60 -5.20
N ASN A 146 -14.71 3.36 -4.72
CA ASN A 146 -15.69 2.73 -3.84
C ASN A 146 -15.03 2.39 -2.50
N PHE A 147 -14.99 3.37 -1.60
CA PHE A 147 -14.81 3.17 -0.17
C PHE A 147 -16.18 3.09 0.52
#